data_AF-A0A6A6XDX2-F1
#
_entry.id   AF-A0A6A6XDX2-F1
#
_cell.length_a   1.000
_cell.length_b   1.000
_cell.length_c   1.000
_cell.angle_alpha   90.00
_cell.angle_beta   90.00
_cell.angle_gamma   90.00
#
_symmetry.space_group_name_H-M   'P 1'
#
loop_
_entity.id
_entity.type
_entity.pdbx_description
1 polymer ?
#
loop_
_entity_poly.entity_id
_entity_poly.type
_entity_poly.pdbx_seq_one_letter_code
_entity_poly.pdbx_strand_id
1 'polypeptide(L)'
;MTRKKYKQKSVTIVGFAYRLPGGNDSPQRLWEFSKRGEFASSKVPKIRFNIDGHYDGSHRPGTMRQNGGMFLEHVDLAEFDASFFEFGGTKAIAMDPNQRQIFEVVYEGLEMPGYQ
;
A
#
# COMPACT_ATOMS: atom_id res chain seq x y z
N MET A 1 38.46 14.91 19.82
CA MET A 1 37.36 15.05 18.84
C MET A 1 36.05 15.19 19.59
N THR A 2 35.43 16.35 19.60
CA THR A 2 34.21 16.63 20.38
C THR A 2 32.97 16.28 19.56
N ARG A 3 32.17 15.30 19.99
CA ARG A 3 30.96 14.85 19.28
C ARG A 3 29.88 15.92 19.39
N LYS A 4 29.48 16.50 18.25
CA LYS A 4 28.41 17.51 18.18
C LYS A 4 27.09 16.88 18.65
N LYS A 5 26.50 17.37 19.75
CA LYS A 5 25.17 16.94 20.22
C LYS A 5 24.11 17.68 19.39
N TYR A 6 23.30 16.92 18.64
CA TYR A 6 22.13 17.47 17.95
C TYR A 6 20.90 17.35 18.86
N LYS A 7 20.22 18.47 19.10
CA LYS A 7 18.93 18.48 19.83
C LYS A 7 17.82 18.24 18.81
N GLN A 8 17.22 17.05 18.86
CA GLN A 8 16.19 16.66 17.93
C GLN A 8 14.87 17.35 18.31
N LYS A 9 14.25 18.05 17.36
CA LYS A 9 12.93 18.65 17.56
C LYS A 9 11.85 17.59 17.39
N SER A 10 10.74 17.74 18.12
CA SER A 10 9.55 16.91 17.92
C SER A 10 8.96 17.13 16.53
N VAL A 11 8.47 16.06 15.91
CA VAL A 11 7.78 16.08 14.62
C VAL A 11 6.33 15.65 14.87
N THR A 12 5.38 16.50 14.49
CA THR A 12 3.96 16.21 14.58
C THR A 12 3.47 15.61 13.27
N ILE A 13 2.65 14.57 13.34
CA ILE A 13 1.96 14.00 12.18
C ILE A 13 0.69 14.84 11.98
N VAL A 14 0.62 15.58 10.87
CA VAL A 14 -0.49 16.50 10.55
C VAL A 14 -1.53 15.89 9.61
N GLY A 15 -1.20 14.77 8.96
CA GLY A 15 -2.06 14.04 8.04
C GLY A 15 -1.46 12.69 7.72
N PHE A 16 -2.31 11.75 7.30
CA PHE A 16 -1.90 10.42 6.85
C PHE A 16 -2.98 9.82 5.95
N ALA A 17 -2.55 9.02 4.99
CA ALA A 17 -3.41 8.17 4.18
C ALA A 17 -2.70 6.85 3.93
N TYR A 18 -3.46 5.85 3.50
CA TYR A 18 -2.94 4.50 3.29
C TYR A 18 -3.83 3.71 2.34
N ARG A 19 -3.26 2.62 1.83
CA ARG A 19 -3.98 1.50 1.22
C ARG A 19 -3.62 0.26 2.01
N LEU A 20 -4.62 -0.39 2.60
CA LEU A 20 -4.42 -1.59 3.40
C LEU A 20 -5.41 -2.69 3.00
N PRO A 21 -4.97 -3.96 3.10
CA PRO A 21 -5.83 -5.12 2.88
C PRO A 21 -6.85 -5.27 4.03
N GLY A 22 -7.86 -6.13 3.83
CA GLY A 22 -8.86 -6.47 4.85
C GLY A 22 -9.99 -5.45 5.00
N GLY A 23 -10.27 -4.67 3.95
CA GLY A 23 -11.34 -3.65 3.97
C GLY A 23 -11.05 -2.48 4.92
N ASN A 24 -9.79 -2.26 5.26
CA ASN A 24 -9.32 -1.17 6.11
C ASN A 24 -9.20 0.11 5.30
N ASP A 25 -10.35 0.71 4.99
CA ASP A 25 -10.51 1.93 4.18
C ASP A 25 -10.73 3.21 5.02
N SER A 26 -10.76 3.08 6.34
CA SER A 26 -10.97 4.20 7.26
C SER A 26 -10.26 3.99 8.59
N PRO A 27 -9.85 5.07 9.30
CA PRO A 27 -9.16 4.97 10.58
C PRO A 27 -9.93 4.15 11.61
N GLN A 28 -11.26 4.27 11.63
CA GLN A 28 -12.13 3.54 12.54
C GLN A 28 -12.10 2.05 12.24
N ARG A 29 -12.21 1.63 10.97
CA ARG A 29 -12.12 0.21 10.61
C ARG A 29 -10.76 -0.37 10.93
N LEU A 30 -9.68 0.34 10.60
CA LEU A 30 -8.32 -0.09 10.92
C LEU A 30 -8.11 -0.26 12.44
N TRP A 31 -8.65 0.67 13.23
CA TRP A 31 -8.57 0.60 14.68
C TRP A 31 -9.31 -0.62 15.23
N GLU A 32 -10.57 -0.83 14.81
CA GLU A 32 -11.35 -1.97 15.24
C GLU A 32 -10.73 -3.31 14.80
N PHE A 33 -10.25 -3.40 13.55
CA PHE A 33 -9.53 -4.55 13.02
C PHE A 33 -8.29 -4.87 13.86
N SER A 34 -7.51 -3.84 14.20
CA SER A 34 -6.30 -3.99 15.03
C SER A 34 -6.63 -4.43 16.46
N LYS A 35 -7.68 -3.87 17.08
CA LYS A 35 -8.14 -4.29 18.42
C LYS A 35 -8.59 -5.75 18.46
N ARG A 36 -9.18 -6.25 17.36
CA ARG A 36 -9.58 -7.66 17.24
C ARG A 36 -8.40 -8.60 16.96
N GLY A 37 -7.21 -8.07 16.65
CA GLY A 37 -6.03 -8.86 16.34
C GLY A 37 -6.19 -9.67 15.05
N GLU A 38 -6.98 -9.17 14.10
CA GLU A 38 -7.28 -9.88 12.86
C GLU A 38 -6.11 -9.84 11.86
N PHE A 39 -6.14 -10.76 10.90
CA PHE A 39 -5.14 -10.86 9.85
C PHE A 39 -5.83 -10.93 8.48
N ALA A 40 -5.49 -10.00 7.59
CA ALA A 40 -6.14 -9.82 6.30
C ALA A 40 -5.60 -10.81 5.25
N SER A 41 -5.66 -12.12 5.57
CA SER A 41 -5.21 -13.17 4.66
C SER A 41 -6.20 -13.31 3.51
N SER A 42 -5.68 -13.30 2.29
CA SER A 42 -6.43 -13.57 1.08
C SER A 42 -5.65 -14.51 0.17
N LYS A 43 -6.36 -15.23 -0.70
CA LYS A 43 -5.73 -15.89 -1.86
C LYS A 43 -5.16 -14.82 -2.79
N VAL A 44 -4.19 -15.20 -3.62
CA VAL A 44 -3.70 -14.33 -4.70
C VAL A 44 -4.86 -14.01 -5.65
N PRO A 45 -5.19 -12.73 -5.88
CA PRO A 45 -6.20 -12.36 -6.87
C PRO A 45 -5.75 -12.76 -8.27
N LYS A 46 -6.66 -13.30 -9.08
CA LYS A 46 -6.36 -13.78 -10.44
C LYS A 46 -5.75 -12.71 -11.36
N ILE A 47 -6.05 -11.45 -11.09
CA ILE A 47 -5.52 -10.29 -11.82
C ILE A 47 -4.03 -10.02 -11.56
N ARG A 48 -3.44 -10.60 -10.49
CA ARG A 48 -2.05 -10.35 -10.10
C ARG A 48 -1.10 -11.30 -10.84
N PHE A 49 -1.33 -12.60 -10.70
CA PHE A 49 -0.62 -13.67 -11.38
C PHE A 49 -1.32 -15.01 -11.15
N ASN A 50 -1.01 -16.02 -11.97
CA ASN A 50 -1.55 -17.36 -11.81
C ASN A 50 -0.83 -18.14 -10.70
N ILE A 51 -1.41 -18.16 -9.50
CA ILE A 51 -0.82 -18.86 -8.34
C ILE A 51 -0.68 -20.37 -8.53
N ASP A 52 -1.52 -21.00 -9.35
CA ASP A 52 -1.49 -22.47 -9.55
C ASP A 52 -0.18 -22.93 -10.22
N GLY A 53 0.47 -22.05 -11.00
CA GLY A 53 1.78 -22.32 -11.60
C GLY A 53 2.97 -22.11 -10.67
N HIS A 54 2.75 -21.54 -9.48
CA HIS A 54 3.81 -21.16 -8.54
C HIS A 54 3.67 -21.85 -7.18
N TYR A 55 2.48 -22.26 -6.77
CA TYR A 55 2.24 -22.85 -5.46
C TYR A 55 2.51 -24.37 -5.42
N ASP A 56 3.33 -24.79 -4.46
CA ASP A 56 3.65 -26.22 -4.21
C ASP A 56 3.49 -26.60 -2.73
N GLY A 57 3.24 -25.64 -1.83
CA GLY A 57 3.10 -25.89 -0.38
C GLY A 57 4.39 -26.36 0.31
N SER A 58 5.49 -26.52 -0.43
CA SER A 58 6.79 -26.99 0.05
C SER A 58 7.85 -25.85 0.04
N HIS A 59 9.12 -26.18 0.35
CA HIS A 59 10.26 -25.26 0.24
C HIS A 59 11.09 -25.47 -1.04
N ARG A 60 10.50 -26.10 -2.06
CA ARG A 60 11.18 -26.35 -3.33
C ARG A 60 11.59 -25.02 -3.99
N PRO A 61 12.84 -24.88 -4.47
CA PRO A 61 13.28 -23.68 -5.18
C PRO A 61 12.38 -23.34 -6.38
N GLY A 62 12.08 -22.06 -6.56
CA GLY A 62 11.22 -21.56 -7.64
C GLY A 62 9.71 -21.75 -7.40
N THR A 63 9.30 -22.20 -6.21
CA THR A 63 7.89 -22.35 -5.83
C THR A 63 7.54 -21.54 -4.59
N MET A 64 6.26 -21.28 -4.41
CA MET A 64 5.67 -20.61 -3.26
C MET A 64 5.08 -21.65 -2.31
N ARG A 65 5.42 -21.50 -1.02
CA ARG A 65 4.82 -22.29 0.06
C ARG A 65 3.41 -21.83 0.44
N GLN A 66 3.11 -20.54 0.25
CA GLN A 66 1.82 -19.94 0.57
C GLN A 66 1.05 -19.68 -0.73
N ASN A 67 -0.25 -19.98 -0.76
CA ASN A 67 -1.12 -19.73 -1.91
C ASN A 67 -1.80 -18.34 -1.86
N GLY A 68 -1.25 -17.44 -1.06
CA GLY A 68 -1.88 -16.18 -0.69
C GLY A 68 -0.96 -15.28 0.10
N GLY A 69 -1.52 -14.17 0.57
CA GLY A 69 -0.84 -13.12 1.29
C GLY A 69 -1.86 -12.10 1.76
N MET A 70 -1.48 -10.83 1.83
CA MET A 70 -2.44 -9.75 2.04
C MET A 70 -2.45 -8.87 0.80
N PHE A 71 -3.60 -8.80 0.13
CA PHE A 71 -3.76 -8.08 -1.12
C PHE A 71 -4.79 -6.98 -0.96
N LEU A 72 -4.58 -5.85 -1.61
CA LEU A 72 -5.60 -4.80 -1.70
C LEU A 72 -6.79 -5.33 -2.48
N GLU A 73 -7.97 -5.37 -1.86
CA GLU A 73 -9.18 -5.94 -2.45
C GLU A 73 -10.01 -4.91 -3.24
N HIS A 74 -9.89 -3.63 -2.87
CA HIS A 74 -10.73 -2.54 -3.40
C HIS A 74 -9.95 -1.51 -4.22
N VAL A 75 -8.74 -1.87 -4.64
CA VAL A 75 -7.85 -1.01 -5.42
C VAL A 75 -7.38 -1.79 -6.64
N ASP A 76 -7.73 -1.31 -7.82
CA ASP A 76 -7.10 -1.79 -9.04
C ASP A 76 -5.75 -1.08 -9.21
N LEU A 77 -4.66 -1.85 -9.16
CA LEU A 77 -3.30 -1.31 -9.34
C LEU A 77 -3.03 -0.82 -10.77
N ALA A 78 -3.91 -1.16 -11.73
CA ALA A 78 -3.87 -0.61 -13.07
C ALA A 78 -4.50 0.79 -13.15
N GLU A 79 -5.44 1.12 -12.27
CA GLU A 79 -6.09 2.43 -12.20
C GLU A 79 -5.13 3.48 -11.61
N PHE A 80 -5.14 4.67 -12.21
CA PHE A 80 -4.37 5.83 -11.79
C PHE A 80 -4.86 7.07 -12.53
N ASP A 81 -5.18 8.15 -11.80
CA ASP A 81 -5.57 9.43 -12.41
C ASP A 81 -4.35 10.19 -12.96
N ALA A 82 -3.90 9.77 -14.14
CA ALA A 82 -2.77 10.38 -14.81
C ALA A 82 -2.99 11.87 -15.12
N SER A 83 -4.24 12.27 -15.39
CA SER A 83 -4.58 13.64 -15.77
C SER A 83 -4.46 14.60 -14.59
N PHE A 84 -4.89 14.16 -13.41
CA PHE A 84 -4.77 14.90 -12.16
C PHE A 84 -3.30 15.21 -11.82
N PHE A 85 -2.40 14.25 -12.05
CA PHE A 85 -0.96 14.38 -11.80
C PHE A 85 -0.14 14.86 -13.02
N GLU A 86 -0.81 15.35 -14.07
CA GLU A 86 -0.18 15.89 -15.29
C GLU A 86 0.76 14.89 -16.01
N PHE A 87 0.50 13.59 -15.90
CA PHE A 87 1.20 12.55 -16.63
C PHE A 87 0.51 12.28 -17.98
N GLY A 88 1.30 12.19 -19.05
CA GLY A 88 0.82 11.65 -20.33
C GLY A 88 0.48 10.15 -20.21
N GLY A 89 -0.56 9.69 -20.93
CA GLY A 89 -1.07 8.31 -20.82
C GLY A 89 -0.01 7.22 -21.00
N THR A 90 0.86 7.33 -22.02
CA THR A 90 1.95 6.35 -22.24
C THR A 90 2.93 6.31 -21.06
N LYS A 91 3.21 7.47 -20.45
CA LYS A 91 4.09 7.56 -19.29
C LYS A 91 3.44 6.89 -18.08
N ALA A 92 2.16 7.15 -17.83
CA ALA A 92 1.42 6.53 -16.73
C ALA A 92 1.36 5.00 -16.83
N ILE A 93 1.16 4.44 -18.02
CA ILE A 93 1.16 2.98 -18.25
C ILE A 93 2.53 2.37 -17.93
N ALA A 94 3.61 3.07 -18.26
CA ALA A 94 4.98 2.61 -18.01
C ALA A 94 5.43 2.77 -16.55
N MET A 95 4.65 3.46 -15.70
CA MET A 95 4.99 3.66 -14.30
C MET A 95 4.76 2.39 -13.48
N ASP A 96 5.69 2.15 -12.55
CA ASP A 96 5.54 1.12 -11.53
C ASP A 96 4.23 1.37 -10.74
N PRO A 97 3.36 0.35 -10.57
CA PRO A 97 2.11 0.51 -9.85
C PRO A 97 2.28 1.06 -8.43
N ASN A 98 3.38 0.74 -7.73
CA ASN A 98 3.61 1.27 -6.37
C ASN A 98 3.90 2.78 -6.42
N GLN A 99 4.58 3.27 -7.46
CA GLN A 99 4.78 4.72 -7.61
C GLN A 99 3.46 5.45 -7.82
N ARG A 100 2.57 4.89 -8.67
CA ARG A 100 1.23 5.43 -8.89
C ARG A 100 0.42 5.51 -7.60
N GLN A 101 0.43 4.43 -6.81
CA GLN A 101 -0.22 4.40 -5.50
C GLN A 101 0.37 5.41 -4.50
N ILE A 102 1.70 5.61 -4.51
CA ILE A 102 2.34 6.61 -3.66
C ILE A 102 1.86 8.03 -4.00
N PHE A 103 1.69 8.37 -5.27
CA PHE A 103 1.17 9.70 -5.66
C PHE A 103 -0.22 9.98 -5.08
N GLU A 104 -1.14 9.03 -5.24
CA GLU A 104 -2.50 9.14 -4.71
C GLU A 104 -2.52 9.22 -3.18
N VAL A 105 -1.80 8.32 -2.51
CA VAL A 105 -1.74 8.27 -1.05
C VAL A 105 -1.09 9.53 -0.46
N VAL A 106 -0.04 10.06 -1.09
CA VAL A 106 0.56 11.32 -0.62
C VAL A 106 -0.42 12.48 -0.79
N TYR A 107 -1.10 12.56 -1.93
CA TYR A 107 -2.09 13.61 -2.15
C TYR A 107 -3.23 13.57 -1.12
N GLU A 108 -3.81 12.40 -0.88
CA GLU A 108 -4.87 12.24 0.14
C GLU A 108 -4.40 12.56 1.55
N GLY A 109 -3.15 12.22 1.88
CA GLY A 109 -2.54 12.57 3.16
C GLY A 109 -2.38 14.08 3.35
N LEU A 110 -2.17 14.82 2.26
CA LEU A 110 -2.09 16.29 2.25
C LEU A 110 -3.47 16.95 2.28
N GLU A 111 -4.53 16.31 1.76
CA GLU A 111 -5.90 16.83 1.80
C GLU A 111 -6.59 16.61 3.17
N MET A 112 -5.96 15.89 4.10
CA MET A 112 -6.54 15.64 5.41
C MET A 112 -6.76 16.97 6.17
N PRO A 113 -7.91 17.17 6.85
CA PRO A 113 -8.20 18.41 7.57
C PRO A 113 -7.14 18.67 8.64
N GLY A 114 -6.37 19.75 8.47
CA GLY A 114 -5.19 20.05 9.29
C GLY A 114 -3.98 20.53 8.48
N TYR A 115 -4.01 20.37 7.16
CA TYR A 115 -3.03 20.89 6.21
C TYR A 115 -3.67 21.97 5.31
N GLN A 116 -4.14 23.07 5.92
CA GLN A 116 -4.56 24.29 5.21
C GLN A 116 -3.91 25.51 5.86
#